data_AF-A0ABD1SYA7-F1
#
_entry.id   AF-A0ABD1SYA7-F1
#
_cell.length_a   1.000
_cell.length_b   1.000
_cell.length_c   1.000
_cell.angle_alpha   90.00
_cell.angle_beta   90.00
_cell.angle_gamma   90.00
#
_symmetry.space_group_name_H-M   'P 1'
#
loop_
_entity.id
_entity.type
_entity.pdbx_description
1 polymer ?
#
loop_
_entity_poly.entity_id
_entity_poly.type
_entity_poly.pdbx_seq_one_letter_code
_entity_poly.pdbx_strand_id
1 'polypeptide(L)'
;MDLSYTNELKDALKGNAIVLPQVFIRGKYIGGAEEIKQLNETGALDKLVEGFPLTGLGFVCESCGDARFVPRPPCDGSRKVYEDEQGKLRRCSSCNENRLIRCTACCL
;
A
#
# COMPACT_ATOMS: atom_id res chain seq x y z
N MET A 1 2.90 -9.49 5.05
CA MET A 1 3.57 -8.63 4.04
C MET A 1 4.10 -9.55 2.96
N ASP A 2 4.02 -9.11 1.72
CA ASP A 2 4.49 -9.83 0.53
C ASP A 2 6.02 -9.99 0.56
N LEU A 3 6.55 -11.12 0.08
CA LEU A 3 7.99 -11.41 0.18
C LEU A 3 8.81 -10.46 -0.70
N SER A 4 8.28 -10.09 -1.88
CA SER A 4 8.95 -9.15 -2.77
C SER A 4 9.10 -7.78 -2.12
N TYR A 5 8.05 -7.28 -1.46
CA TYR A 5 8.09 -6.03 -0.69
C TYR A 5 9.07 -6.10 0.49
N THR A 6 9.15 -7.24 1.16
CA THR A 6 10.08 -7.42 2.28
C THR A 6 11.52 -7.35 1.79
N ASN A 7 11.82 -7.94 0.62
CA ASN A 7 13.15 -7.88 0.02
C ASN A 7 13.49 -6.47 -0.48
N GLU A 8 12.56 -5.79 -1.16
CA GLU A 8 12.73 -4.39 -1.57
C GLU A 8 13.03 -3.47 -0.38
N LEU A 9 12.32 -3.65 0.75
CA LEU A 9 12.61 -2.91 1.97
C LEU A 9 13.99 -3.23 2.54
N LYS A 10 14.44 -4.49 2.50
CA LYS A 10 15.79 -4.88 2.96
C LYS A 10 16.86 -4.20 2.11
N ASP A 11 16.67 -4.17 0.80
CA ASP A 11 17.60 -3.52 -0.12
C ASP A 11 17.65 -2.01 0.12
N ALA A 12 16.47 -1.37 0.29
CA ALA A 12 16.37 0.06 0.61
C ALA A 12 17.03 0.41 1.95
N LEU A 13 16.95 -0.48 2.95
CA LEU A 13 17.49 -0.31 4.30
C LEU A 13 18.87 -0.95 4.50
N LYS A 14 19.52 -1.39 3.42
CA LYS A 14 20.88 -1.97 3.40
C LYS A 14 21.05 -3.19 4.32
N GLY A 15 20.05 -4.06 4.39
CA GLY A 15 20.14 -5.37 5.04
C GLY A 15 19.97 -5.38 6.57
N ASN A 16 19.57 -4.27 7.19
CA ASN A 16 19.27 -4.23 8.62
C ASN A 16 18.01 -5.03 8.98
N ALA A 17 17.91 -5.45 10.24
CA ALA A 17 16.68 -6.02 10.78
C ALA A 17 15.53 -5.01 10.64
N ILE A 18 14.49 -5.37 9.89
CA ILE A 18 13.37 -4.50 9.61
C ILE A 18 12.37 -4.59 10.76
N VAL A 19 12.17 -3.47 11.45
CA VAL A 19 11.06 -3.29 12.39
C VAL A 19 9.99 -2.44 11.72
N LEU A 20 8.81 -2.99 11.49
CA LEU A 20 7.72 -2.23 10.85
C LEU A 20 7.00 -1.35 11.88
N PRO A 21 6.42 -0.21 11.43
CA PRO A 21 6.46 0.36 10.08
C PRO A 21 7.82 0.97 9.72
N GLN A 22 8.09 1.10 8.43
CA GLN A 22 9.21 1.86 7.86
C GLN A 22 8.62 2.90 6.91
N VAL A 23 8.78 4.18 7.23
CA VAL A 23 8.06 5.28 6.58
C VAL A 23 8.96 6.01 5.59
N PHE A 24 8.42 6.21 4.39
CA PHE A 24 9.04 6.97 3.33
C PHE A 24 8.10 8.10 2.91
N ILE A 25 8.63 9.31 2.80
CA ILE A 25 7.89 10.49 2.33
C ILE A 25 8.59 10.99 1.07
N ARG A 26 7.83 11.07 -0.05
CA ARG A 26 8.34 11.48 -1.37
C ARG A 26 9.59 10.70 -1.79
N GLY A 27 9.60 9.39 -1.54
CA GLY A 27 10.70 8.49 -1.88
C GLY A 27 11.92 8.56 -0.94
N LYS A 28 11.91 9.40 0.09
CA LYS A 28 12.98 9.47 1.09
C LYS A 28 12.61 8.70 2.34
N TYR A 29 13.55 7.88 2.84
CA TYR A 29 13.39 7.19 4.12
C TYR A 29 13.40 8.19 5.28
N ILE A 30 12.40 8.11 6.16
CA ILE A 30 12.23 9.02 7.30
C ILE A 30 12.54 8.33 8.62
N GLY A 31 12.08 7.09 8.80
CA GLY A 31 12.28 6.35 10.05
C GLY A 31 11.22 5.28 10.30
N GLY A 32 11.30 4.66 11.48
CA GLY A 32 10.31 3.73 12.01
C GLY A 32 9.24 4.43 12.85
N ALA A 33 8.50 3.65 13.64
CA ALA A 33 7.42 4.18 14.48
C ALA A 33 7.87 5.26 15.47
N GLU A 34 9.00 5.05 16.15
CA GLU A 34 9.48 5.98 17.18
C GLU A 34 9.95 7.31 16.58
N GLU A 35 10.68 7.28 15.46
CA GLU A 35 11.11 8.51 14.78
C GLU A 35 9.91 9.31 14.28
N ILE A 36 8.90 8.64 13.70
CA ILE A 36 7.69 9.31 13.22
C ILE A 36 6.88 9.90 14.37
N LYS A 37 6.80 9.19 15.51
CA LYS A 37 6.17 9.71 16.72
C LYS A 37 6.86 10.97 17.22
N GLN A 38 8.19 10.98 17.31
CA GLN A 38 8.95 12.16 17.72
C GLN A 38 8.76 13.34 16.75
N LEU A 39 8.74 13.08 15.44
CA LEU A 39 8.47 14.11 14.44
C LEU A 39 7.06 14.70 14.58
N ASN A 40 6.07 13.87 14.94
CA ASN A 40 4.71 14.32 15.22
C ASN A 40 4.65 15.19 16.49
N GLU A 41 5.29 14.75 17.57
CA GLU A 41 5.32 15.48 18.85
C GLU A 41 6.02 16.84 18.75
N THR A 42 7.02 16.96 17.88
CA THR A 42 7.75 18.21 17.63
C THR A 42 7.10 19.11 16.58
N GLY A 43 6.02 18.66 15.92
CA GLY A 43 5.38 19.35 14.80
C GLY A 43 6.22 19.40 13.51
N ALA A 44 7.34 18.68 13.46
CA ALA A 44 8.18 18.60 12.27
C ALA A 44 7.55 17.73 11.16
N LEU A 45 6.71 16.76 11.54
CA LEU A 45 6.02 15.88 10.60
C LEU A 45 5.10 16.66 9.65
N ASP A 46 4.40 17.68 10.15
CA ASP A 46 3.49 18.53 9.37
C ASP A 46 4.19 19.18 8.18
N LYS A 47 5.43 19.63 8.37
CA LYS A 47 6.26 20.22 7.31
C LYS A 47 6.67 19.18 6.26
N LEU A 48 6.86 17.93 6.65
CA LEU A 48 7.21 16.85 5.73
C LEU A 48 6.02 16.43 4.87
N VAL A 49 4.80 16.48 5.42
CA VAL A 49 3.56 16.12 4.73
C VAL A 49 2.85 17.32 4.10
N GLU A 50 3.46 18.49 4.12
CA GLU A 50 2.92 19.67 3.46
C GLU A 50 2.69 19.40 1.96
N GLY A 51 1.56 19.85 1.42
CA GLY A 51 1.19 19.68 0.01
C GLY A 51 0.68 18.28 -0.35
N PHE A 52 0.55 17.35 0.60
CA PHE A 52 -0.22 16.13 0.37
C PHE A 52 -1.72 16.45 0.33
N PRO A 53 -2.51 15.75 -0.51
CA PRO A 53 -3.95 15.94 -0.53
C PRO A 53 -4.54 15.56 0.82
N LEU A 54 -5.15 16.53 1.49
CA LEU A 54 -5.88 16.30 2.72
C LEU A 54 -7.21 15.64 2.35
N THR A 55 -7.41 14.42 2.82
CA THR A 55 -8.74 13.84 2.83
C THR A 55 -9.49 14.45 4.01
N GLY A 56 -10.74 14.91 3.81
CA GLY A 56 -11.52 15.53 4.88
C GLY A 56 -11.60 14.63 6.13
N LEU A 57 -11.54 15.23 7.32
CA LEU A 57 -11.70 14.50 8.57
C LEU A 57 -13.01 13.69 8.53
N GLY A 58 -12.92 12.39 8.78
CA GLY A 58 -14.08 11.48 8.75
C GLY A 58 -14.55 11.06 7.36
N PHE A 59 -13.80 11.37 6.29
CA PHE A 59 -14.02 10.72 5.00
C PHE A 59 -13.79 9.22 5.14
N VAL A 60 -14.76 8.44 4.69
CA VAL A 60 -14.63 6.99 4.51
C VAL A 60 -14.94 6.66 3.06
N CYS A 61 -14.02 5.97 2.39
CA CYS A 61 -14.22 5.57 1.00
C CYS A 61 -15.36 4.56 0.91
N GLU A 62 -16.46 4.92 0.25
CA GLU A 62 -17.63 4.05 0.07
C GLU A 62 -17.30 2.73 -0.64
N SER A 63 -16.27 2.73 -1.50
CA SER A 63 -15.87 1.54 -2.26
C SER A 63 -15.01 0.56 -1.47
N CYS A 64 -14.29 0.99 -0.43
CA CYS A 64 -13.36 0.11 0.29
C CYS A 64 -13.41 0.21 1.82
N GLY A 65 -14.28 1.05 2.38
CA GLY A 65 -14.35 1.30 3.82
C GLY A 65 -13.00 1.71 4.42
N ASP A 66 -12.21 2.47 3.67
CA ASP A 66 -10.81 2.86 3.97
C ASP A 66 -9.78 1.74 4.15
N ALA A 67 -10.10 0.50 3.77
CA ALA A 67 -9.10 -0.58 3.71
C ALA A 67 -7.98 -0.31 2.68
N ARG A 68 -8.21 0.61 1.73
CA ARG A 68 -7.32 1.01 0.61
C ARG A 68 -6.98 -0.10 -0.39
N PHE A 69 -7.25 -1.35 -0.06
CA PHE A 69 -7.05 -2.53 -0.90
C PHE A 69 -8.33 -3.38 -0.91
N VAL A 70 -8.70 -3.88 -2.08
CA VAL A 70 -9.90 -4.70 -2.30
C VAL A 70 -9.59 -5.91 -3.19
N PRO A 71 -10.37 -7.00 -3.12
CA PRO A 71 -10.29 -8.07 -4.10
C PRO A 71 -10.52 -7.54 -5.52
N ARG A 72 -9.76 -8.05 -6.49
CA ARG A 72 -9.94 -7.69 -7.90
C ARG A 72 -11.22 -8.37 -8.43
N PRO A 73 -12.22 -7.64 -8.97
CA PRO A 73 -13.50 -8.25 -9.34
C PRO A 73 -13.38 -9.43 -10.34
N PRO A 74 -12.56 -9.36 -11.42
CA PRO A 74 -12.39 -10.50 -12.33
C PRO A 74 -11.90 -11.81 -11.72
N CYS A 75 -11.18 -11.78 -10.59
CA CYS A 75 -10.70 -13.00 -9.94
C CYS A 75 -11.33 -13.24 -8.57
N ASP A 76 -11.97 -12.23 -7.99
CA ASP A 76 -12.59 -12.24 -6.67
C ASP A 76 -11.72 -12.90 -5.58
N GLY A 77 -10.43 -12.57 -5.60
CA GLY A 77 -9.45 -13.15 -4.70
C GLY A 77 -9.03 -14.61 -5.02
N SER A 78 -9.73 -15.34 -5.87
CA SER A 78 -9.37 -16.73 -6.24
C SER A 78 -8.08 -16.85 -7.04
N ARG A 79 -7.59 -15.73 -7.59
CA ARG A 79 -6.46 -15.62 -8.53
C ARG A 79 -6.69 -16.38 -9.86
N LYS A 80 -7.92 -16.80 -10.14
CA LYS A 80 -8.34 -17.44 -11.39
C LYS A 80 -9.17 -16.44 -12.20
N VAL A 81 -8.87 -16.31 -13.48
CA VAL A 81 -9.62 -15.50 -14.43
C VAL A 81 -9.89 -16.35 -15.66
N TYR A 82 -11.12 -16.30 -16.16
CA TYR A 82 -11.51 -16.94 -17.40
C TYR A 82 -11.32 -15.96 -18.55
N GLU A 83 -10.64 -16.41 -19.62
CA GLU A 83 -10.41 -15.62 -20.82
C GLU A 83 -11.41 -16.08 -21.89
N ASP A 84 -12.45 -15.28 -22.10
CA ASP A 84 -13.63 -15.65 -22.91
C ASP A 84 -13.27 -16.02 -24.35
N GLU A 85 -12.21 -15.41 -24.91
CA GLU A 85 -11.78 -15.64 -26.29
C GLU A 85 -11.07 -16.98 -26.51
N GLN A 86 -10.45 -17.58 -25.49
CA GLN A 86 -9.72 -18.84 -25.62
C GLN A 86 -10.27 -19.97 -24.75
N GLY A 87 -11.33 -19.70 -23.98
CA GLY A 87 -11.94 -20.67 -23.06
C GLY A 87 -10.95 -21.19 -22.00
N LYS A 88 -9.87 -20.44 -21.73
CA LYS A 88 -8.74 -20.91 -20.91
C LYS A 88 -8.75 -20.24 -19.55
N LEU A 89 -8.52 -21.06 -18.52
CA LEU A 89 -8.24 -20.58 -17.18
C LEU A 89 -6.82 -20.00 -17.11
N ARG A 90 -6.70 -18.75 -16.67
CA ARG A 90 -5.42 -18.08 -16.44
C ARG A 90 -5.30 -17.62 -15.00
N ARG A 91 -4.05 -17.43 -14.55
CA ARG A 91 -3.76 -16.83 -13.24
C ARG A 91 -3.83 -15.31 -13.36
N CYS A 92 -4.55 -14.66 -12.46
CA CYS A 92 -4.57 -13.20 -12.34
C CYS A 92 -3.16 -12.66 -12.12
N SER A 93 -2.68 -11.83 -13.05
CA SER A 93 -1.39 -11.13 -12.99
C SER A 93 -1.49 -9.75 -12.36
N SER A 94 -2.70 -9.18 -12.24
CA SER A 94 -2.90 -7.81 -11.78
C SER A 94 -3.14 -7.66 -10.28
N CYS A 95 -3.19 -8.76 -9.54
CA CYS A 95 -3.43 -8.78 -8.09
C CYS A 95 -2.11 -9.14 -7.37
N ASN A 96 -1.84 -8.53 -6.21
CA ASN A 96 -0.62 -8.79 -5.43
C ASN A 96 -0.60 -10.23 -4.84
N GLU A 97 0.44 -10.62 -4.08
CA GLU A 97 0.49 -11.97 -3.48
C GLU A 97 -0.70 -12.26 -2.56
N ASN A 98 -1.28 -11.22 -1.96
CA ASN A 98 -2.47 -11.30 -1.11
C ASN A 98 -3.78 -11.36 -1.91
N ARG A 99 -3.73 -11.28 -3.25
CA ARG A 99 -4.86 -11.28 -4.20
C ARG A 99 -5.69 -9.98 -4.16
N LEU A 100 -5.08 -8.88 -3.74
CA LEU A 100 -5.71 -7.57 -3.63
C LEU A 100 -5.17 -6.60 -4.70
N ILE A 101 -5.95 -5.58 -5.00
CA ILE A 101 -5.57 -4.40 -5.79
C ILE A 101 -5.79 -3.14 -4.96
N ARG A 102 -5.09 -2.05 -5.31
CA ARG A 102 -5.38 -0.73 -4.72
C ARG A 102 -6.79 -0.31 -5.10
N CYS A 103 -7.53 0.27 -4.16
CA CYS A 103 -8.84 0.84 -4.43
C CYS A 103 -8.67 2.03 -5.40
N THR A 104 -9.30 1.95 -6.57
CA THR A 104 -9.21 2.98 -7.60
C THR A 104 -9.78 4.31 -7.12
N ALA A 105 -10.85 4.30 -6.34
CA ALA A 105 -11.45 5.50 -5.75
C ALA A 105 -10.54 6.20 -4.73
N CYS A 106 -9.61 5.47 -4.09
CA CYS A 106 -8.63 6.03 -3.15
C CYS A 106 -7.34 6.53 -3.83
N CYS A 107 -7.15 6.22 -5.11
CA CYS A 107 -5.92 6.51 -5.84
C CYS A 107 -6.14 7.51 -6.99
N LEU A 108 -7.23 8.27 -6.92
CA LEU A 108 -7.54 9.38 -7.82
C LEU A 108 -6.68 10.61 -7.51
#